data_AF-A0A502DWS3-F1
#
_entry.id   AF-A0A502DWS3-F1
#
_cell.length_a   1.000
_cell.length_b   1.000
_cell.length_c   1.000
_cell.angle_alpha   90.00
_cell.angle_beta   90.00
_cell.angle_gamma   90.00
#
_symmetry.space_group_name_H-M   'P 1'
#
loop_
_entity.id
_entity.type
_entity.pdbx_description
1 polymer ?
#
loop_
_entity_poly.entity_id
_entity_poly.type
_entity_poly.pdbx_seq_one_letter_code
_entity_poly.pdbx_strand_id
1 'polypeptide(L)'
;MKTSRILAMGLAACIFGAAAEELKLPIDSDEKGIVYVAPDVVSNQNTVVTQGATVGIQRPDGSTTYGGMNVAGERPTYSIGASTGGDVSFSAGVQSDGRKESAGVKAGVTIKY
;
A
#
# COMPACT_ATOMS: atom_id res chain seq x y z
N MET A 1 54.94 -20.89 -2.79
CA MET A 1 54.12 -21.81 -3.63
C MET A 1 52.81 -22.02 -2.90
N LYS A 2 51.70 -21.46 -3.42
CA LYS A 2 50.62 -22.20 -4.11
C LYS A 2 49.98 -23.24 -3.17
N THR A 3 48.68 -23.31 -2.86
CA THR A 3 47.43 -22.74 -3.41
C THR A 3 46.30 -23.36 -2.59
N SER A 4 45.28 -22.57 -2.23
CA SER A 4 43.83 -22.83 -2.41
C SER A 4 43.14 -24.07 -1.80
N ARG A 5 41.82 -23.88 -1.57
CA ARG A 5 40.76 -24.79 -1.06
C ARG A 5 40.66 -24.73 0.48
N ILE A 6 39.60 -24.22 1.12
CA ILE A 6 38.14 -24.40 0.94
C ILE A 6 37.48 -23.15 1.57
N LEU A 7 37.12 -22.10 0.84
CA LEU A 7 35.79 -21.83 0.26
C LEU A 7 34.67 -22.83 0.63
N ALA A 8 33.98 -22.62 1.76
CA ALA A 8 32.56 -22.98 1.91
C ALA A 8 31.97 -22.46 3.24
N MET A 9 30.72 -21.99 3.14
CA MET A 9 29.73 -21.85 4.22
C MET A 9 29.92 -20.74 5.25
N GLY A 10 29.21 -19.64 4.98
CA GLY A 10 28.80 -18.68 5.99
C GLY A 10 28.00 -17.52 5.39
N LEU A 11 27.16 -17.80 4.39
CA LEU A 11 26.19 -16.85 3.85
C LEU A 11 25.12 -16.63 4.93
N ALA A 12 25.44 -15.80 5.92
CA ALA A 12 24.49 -15.34 6.91
C ALA A 12 23.52 -14.39 6.21
N ALA A 13 22.34 -14.94 5.95
CA ALA A 13 21.25 -14.30 5.25
C ALA A 13 20.77 -13.07 6.05
N CYS A 14 21.15 -11.88 5.59
CA CYS A 14 20.43 -10.65 5.91
C CYS A 14 19.10 -10.65 5.14
N ILE A 15 18.16 -11.50 5.57
CA ILE A 15 16.74 -11.36 5.21
C ILE A 15 16.18 -10.29 6.15
N PHE A 16 16.56 -9.03 5.92
CA PHE A 16 15.77 -7.93 6.45
C PHE A 16 14.55 -7.84 5.55
N GLY A 17 13.39 -8.16 6.14
CA GLY A 17 12.11 -8.07 5.48
C GLY A 17 11.95 -6.71 4.82
N ALA A 18 11.83 -6.71 3.50
CA ALA A 18 11.27 -5.60 2.76
C ALA A 18 9.81 -5.46 3.22
N ALA A 19 9.57 -4.64 4.24
CA ALA A 19 8.27 -4.02 4.38
C ALA A 19 8.11 -3.16 3.13
N ALA A 20 7.41 -3.69 2.13
CA ALA A 20 7.14 -3.00 0.89
C ALA A 20 6.35 -1.73 1.24
N GLU A 21 7.04 -0.60 1.36
CA GLU A 21 6.38 0.69 1.37
C GLU A 21 5.54 0.80 0.09
N GLU A 22 4.26 1.13 0.26
CA GLU A 22 3.32 1.26 -0.83
C GLU A 22 3.87 2.31 -1.82
N LEU A 23 4.19 1.89 -3.04
CA LEU A 23 4.90 2.71 -4.03
C LEU A 23 4.04 3.90 -4.42
N LYS A 24 4.38 5.11 -3.97
CA LYS A 24 3.69 6.35 -4.36
C LYS A 24 4.33 6.95 -5.60
N LEU A 25 3.63 6.91 -6.73
CA LEU A 25 4.06 7.52 -7.98
C LEU A 25 3.52 8.96 -8.06
N PRO A 26 4.38 10.00 -8.08
CA PRO A 26 3.92 11.37 -8.20
C PRO A 26 3.35 11.63 -9.61
N ILE A 27 2.17 12.25 -9.67
CA ILE A 27 1.55 12.74 -10.91
C ILE A 27 1.75 14.25 -11.05
N ASP A 28 1.66 14.97 -9.93
CA ASP A 28 1.87 16.41 -9.87
C ASP A 28 2.55 16.77 -8.55
N SER A 29 3.37 17.82 -8.58
CA SER A 29 4.12 18.27 -7.41
C SER A 29 4.32 19.77 -7.47
N ASP A 30 3.79 20.46 -6.46
CA ASP A 30 3.94 21.90 -6.28
C ASP A 30 4.30 22.24 -4.81
N GLU A 31 4.26 23.53 -4.47
CA GLU A 31 4.51 24.01 -3.11
C GLU A 31 3.40 23.58 -2.11
N LYS A 32 2.22 23.21 -2.59
CA LYS A 32 1.07 22.80 -1.76
C LYS A 32 1.12 21.30 -1.45
N GLY A 33 1.82 20.51 -2.25
CA GLY A 33 2.07 19.10 -1.99
C GLY A 33 2.27 18.26 -3.25
N ILE A 34 2.27 16.94 -3.04
CA ILE A 34 2.42 15.92 -4.08
C ILE A 34 1.08 15.22 -4.26
N VAL A 35 0.55 15.26 -5.48
CA VAL A 35 -0.53 14.37 -5.92
C VAL A 35 0.11 13.08 -6.41
N TYR A 36 -0.30 11.94 -5.85
CA TYR A 36 0.28 10.65 -6.17
C TYR A 36 -0.77 9.60 -6.50
N VAL A 37 -0.31 8.55 -7.19
CA VAL A 37 -1.02 7.29 -7.37
C VAL A 37 -0.14 6.17 -6.86
N ALA A 38 -0.70 5.35 -5.97
CA ALA A 38 -0.08 4.17 -5.42
C ALA A 38 -0.80 2.92 -5.96
N PRO A 39 -0.29 2.27 -7.02
CA PRO A 39 -0.88 1.05 -7.53
C PRO A 39 -0.61 -0.11 -6.56
N ASP A 40 -1.63 -0.92 -6.32
CA ASP A 40 -1.47 -2.17 -5.58
C ASP A 40 -0.97 -3.24 -6.54
N VAL A 41 0.32 -3.56 -6.49
CA VAL A 41 0.97 -4.46 -7.44
C VAL A 41 1.38 -5.77 -6.77
N VAL A 42 0.97 -6.88 -7.38
CA VAL A 42 1.42 -8.21 -6.99
C VAL A 42 2.22 -8.80 -8.14
N SER A 43 3.45 -9.22 -7.84
CA SER A 43 4.33 -9.87 -8.80
C SER A 43 4.30 -11.39 -8.63
N ASN A 44 4.24 -12.13 -9.73
CA ASN A 44 4.30 -13.59 -9.74
C ASN A 44 5.47 -14.12 -10.59
N GLN A 45 6.70 -13.71 -10.28
CA GLN A 45 7.97 -14.11 -10.95
C GLN A 45 8.10 -13.68 -12.43
N ASN A 46 7.04 -13.75 -13.24
CA ASN A 46 7.04 -13.49 -14.67
C ASN A 46 6.09 -12.35 -15.08
N THR A 47 5.10 -12.00 -14.24
CA THR A 47 4.18 -10.90 -14.52
C THR A 47 3.98 -10.02 -13.29
N VAL A 48 3.58 -8.78 -13.53
CA VAL A 48 3.13 -7.83 -12.51
C VAL A 48 1.68 -7.52 -12.83
N VAL A 49 0.79 -7.72 -11.86
CA VAL A 49 -0.63 -7.45 -12.00
C VAL A 49 -1.03 -6.41 -10.97
N THR A 50 -1.75 -5.40 -11.42
CA THR A 50 -2.32 -4.37 -10.55
C THR A 50 -3.67 -4.84 -10.02
N GLN A 51 -3.82 -4.91 -8.71
CA GLN A 51 -5.02 -5.30 -8.00
C GLN A 51 -5.82 -4.09 -7.50
N GLY A 52 -5.48 -2.88 -7.92
CA GLY A 52 -6.13 -1.68 -7.43
C GLY A 52 -5.19 -0.49 -7.47
N ALA A 53 -5.68 0.65 -7.01
CA ALA A 53 -4.86 1.83 -6.83
C ALA A 53 -5.46 2.74 -5.76
N THR A 54 -4.57 3.40 -5.04
CA THR A 54 -4.87 4.52 -4.15
C THR A 54 -4.39 5.80 -4.80
N VAL A 55 -5.27 6.80 -4.90
CA VAL A 55 -4.88 8.16 -5.28
C VAL A 55 -4.86 9.01 -4.02
N GLY A 56 -3.90 9.90 -3.91
CA GLY A 56 -3.79 10.73 -2.72
C GLY A 56 -3.01 12.01 -2.92
N ILE A 57 -3.07 12.83 -1.89
CA ILE A 57 -2.34 14.09 -1.77
C ILE A 57 -1.51 13.99 -0.50
N GLN A 58 -0.24 14.36 -0.60
CA GLN A 58 0.66 14.50 0.54
C GLN A 58 1.18 15.93 0.58
N ARG A 59 0.85 16.65 1.65
CA ARG A 59 1.29 18.04 1.84
C ARG A 59 2.66 18.11 2.53
N PRO A 60 3.38 19.24 2.43
CA PRO A 60 4.68 19.43 3.08
C PRO A 60 4.63 19.34 4.61
N ASP A 61 3.47 19.62 5.23
CA ASP A 61 3.24 19.49 6.67
C ASP A 61 3.06 18.03 7.14
N GLY A 62 3.18 17.05 6.23
CA GLY A 62 2.97 15.63 6.51
C GLY A 62 1.49 15.21 6.48
N SER A 63 0.55 16.15 6.32
CA SER A 63 -0.86 15.82 6.18
C SER A 63 -1.12 15.09 4.87
N THR A 64 -2.04 14.14 4.91
CA THR A 64 -2.39 13.31 3.75
C THR A 64 -3.88 13.17 3.63
N THR A 65 -4.35 13.00 2.40
CA THR A 65 -5.72 12.57 2.08
C THR A 65 -5.65 11.58 0.94
N TYR A 66 -6.40 10.50 1.00
CA TYR A 66 -6.39 9.47 -0.05
C TYR A 66 -7.77 8.85 -0.27
N GLY A 67 -7.94 8.28 -1.45
CA GLY A 67 -9.05 7.42 -1.83
C GLY A 67 -8.54 6.30 -2.72
N GLY A 68 -8.99 5.08 -2.51
CA GLY A 68 -8.48 3.91 -3.22
C GLY A 68 -9.50 2.81 -3.39
N MET A 69 -9.16 1.88 -4.27
CA MET A 69 -9.89 0.63 -4.42
C MET A 69 -8.92 -0.54 -4.57
N ASN A 70 -9.33 -1.70 -4.10
CA ASN A 70 -8.66 -2.97 -4.34
C ASN A 70 -9.68 -4.02 -4.83
N VAL A 71 -9.30 -4.76 -5.87
CA VAL A 71 -10.05 -5.80 -6.58
C VAL A 71 -9.41 -7.19 -6.46
N ALA A 72 -8.50 -7.39 -5.51
CA ALA A 72 -7.84 -8.67 -5.25
C ALA A 72 -8.82 -9.76 -4.80
N GLY A 73 -9.88 -9.36 -4.09
CA GLY A 73 -10.95 -10.25 -3.64
C GLY A 73 -11.99 -10.53 -4.73
N GLU A 74 -12.95 -11.41 -4.42
CA GLU A 74 -14.08 -11.71 -5.32
C GLU A 74 -14.92 -10.46 -5.65
N ARG A 75 -14.87 -9.43 -4.80
CA ARG A 75 -15.57 -8.15 -4.97
C ARG A 75 -14.66 -6.98 -4.57
N PRO A 76 -14.84 -5.80 -5.19
CA PRO A 76 -14.04 -4.63 -4.90
C PRO A 76 -14.22 -4.15 -3.45
N THR A 77 -13.13 -3.65 -2.90
CA THR A 77 -13.08 -2.90 -1.64
C THR A 77 -12.73 -1.45 -1.96
N TYR A 78 -13.34 -0.51 -1.24
CA TYR A 78 -13.10 0.92 -1.40
C TYR A 78 -12.68 1.52 -0.07
N SER A 79 -11.74 2.45 -0.10
CA SER A 79 -11.22 3.11 1.10
C SER A 79 -11.01 4.60 0.86
N ILE A 80 -11.23 5.41 1.89
CA ILE A 80 -10.86 6.82 1.94
C ILE A 80 -10.19 7.11 3.29
N GLY A 81 -9.30 8.08 3.33
CA GLY A 81 -8.70 8.48 4.58
C GLY A 81 -8.02 9.84 4.53
N ALA A 82 -7.74 10.36 5.72
CA ALA A 82 -7.03 11.61 5.92
C ALA A 82 -6.18 11.52 7.20
N SER A 83 -5.04 12.18 7.20
CA SER A 83 -4.19 12.36 8.38
C SER A 83 -3.70 13.80 8.45
N THR A 84 -3.58 14.35 9.65
CA THR A 84 -3.06 15.71 9.86
C THR A 84 -1.53 15.78 9.87
N GLY A 85 -0.83 14.65 9.68
CA GLY A 85 0.63 14.58 9.79
C GLY A 85 1.14 14.51 11.24
N GLY A 86 0.23 14.60 12.22
CA GLY A 86 0.49 14.35 13.64
C GLY A 86 -0.29 13.14 14.15
N ASP A 87 -0.87 13.25 15.35
CA ASP A 87 -1.49 12.10 16.04
C ASP A 87 -2.90 11.75 15.51
N VAL A 88 -3.51 12.65 14.73
CA VAL A 88 -4.90 12.50 14.28
C VAL A 88 -4.97 11.89 12.88
N SER A 89 -5.70 10.78 12.75
CA SER A 89 -6.03 10.18 11.45
C SER A 89 -7.45 9.62 11.42
N PHE A 90 -8.05 9.70 10.23
CA PHE A 90 -9.38 9.17 9.91
C PHE A 90 -9.24 8.24 8.72
N SER A 91 -9.83 7.06 8.79
CA SER A 91 -10.00 6.20 7.62
C SER A 91 -11.38 5.58 7.62
N ALA A 92 -11.95 5.41 6.43
CA ALA A 92 -13.20 4.72 6.23
C ALA A 92 -13.05 3.76 5.06
N GLY A 93 -13.74 2.63 5.14
CA GLY A 93 -13.72 1.63 4.08
C GLY A 93 -15.03 0.91 3.96
N VAL A 94 -15.34 0.44 2.75
CA VAL A 94 -16.49 -0.39 2.45
C VAL A 94 -16.02 -1.59 1.65
N GLN A 95 -16.45 -2.77 2.08
CA GLN A 95 -16.19 -4.03 1.39
C GLN A 95 -17.49 -4.84 1.31
N SER A 96 -17.61 -5.72 0.32
CA SER A 96 -18.75 -6.63 0.29
C SER A 96 -18.74 -7.55 1.52
N ASP A 97 -19.92 -7.91 2.01
CA ASP A 97 -20.06 -8.87 3.11
C ASP A 97 -19.71 -10.32 2.72
N GLY A 98 -19.47 -10.59 1.42
CA GLY A 98 -19.06 -11.88 0.86
C GLY A 98 -20.22 -12.84 0.61
N ARG A 99 -21.47 -12.45 0.87
CA ARG A 99 -22.63 -13.32 0.66
C ARG A 99 -23.11 -13.18 -0.78
N LYS A 100 -23.28 -14.29 -1.50
CA LYS A 100 -23.79 -14.28 -2.88
C LYS A 100 -25.29 -13.99 -2.92
N GLU A 101 -26.02 -14.49 -1.93
CA GLU A 101 -27.46 -14.33 -1.74
C GLU A 101 -27.86 -12.91 -1.25
N SER A 102 -26.92 -12.16 -0.67
CA SER A 102 -27.18 -10.88 -0.01
C SER A 102 -26.35 -9.80 -0.68
N ALA A 103 -26.96 -8.70 -1.13
CA ALA A 103 -26.23 -7.51 -1.59
C ALA A 103 -25.68 -6.70 -0.41
N GLY A 104 -25.12 -7.37 0.60
CA GLY A 104 -24.67 -6.75 1.83
C GLY A 104 -23.28 -6.11 1.68
N VAL A 105 -23.10 -5.02 2.42
CA VAL A 105 -21.84 -4.28 2.53
C VAL A 105 -21.45 -4.16 3.99
N LYS A 106 -20.15 -4.33 4.25
CA LYS A 106 -19.51 -4.04 5.53
C LYS A 106 -18.80 -2.71 5.39
N ALA A 107 -19.22 -1.72 6.18
CA ALA A 107 -18.58 -0.43 6.27
C ALA A 107 -17.93 -0.27 7.65
N GLY A 108 -16.77 0.39 7.69
CA GLY A 108 -16.07 0.69 8.93
C GLY A 108 -15.42 2.07 8.86
N VAL A 109 -15.38 2.73 10.02
CA VAL A 109 -14.66 4.00 10.21
C VAL A 109 -13.70 3.81 11.38
N THR A 110 -12.45 4.24 11.18
CA THR A 110 -11.41 4.27 12.20
C THR A 110 -10.98 5.71 12.43
N ILE A 111 -10.89 6.10 13.69
CA ILE A 111 -10.41 7.41 14.12
C ILE A 111 -9.29 7.16 15.13
N LYS A 112 -8.11 7.75 14.88
CA LYS A 112 -6.98 7.76 15.81
C LYS A 112 -6.72 9.20 16.23
N TYR A 113 -6.39 9.40 17.49
CA TYR A 113 -6.11 10.68 18.14
C TYR A 113 -5.09 10.47 19.26
#